data_AF-A0A7S1EKX5-F1
#
_entry.id   AF-A0A7S1EKX5-F1
#
_cell.length_a   1.000
_cell.length_b   1.000
_cell.length_c   1.000
_cell.angle_alpha   90.00
_cell.angle_beta   90.00
_cell.angle_gamma   90.00
#
_symmetry.space_group_name_H-M   'P 1'
#
loop_
_entity.id
_entity.type
_entity.pdbx_description
1 polymer ?
#
loop_
_entity_poly.entity_id
_entity_poly.type
_entity_poly.pdbx_seq_one_letter_code
_entity_poly.pdbx_strand_id
1 'polypeptide(L)'
;SLSAGTGYPDLPTITDGLGRYFPYSDCRWIVAPGASWSSDVAVVSVITFREFTTEAHKDVVSIYECGDFTCKTTELRFLAALSGIEGRNKTYTSETGYFLVTFTSDGQNEYDGFVASYATREQQEQEPCSGCSSCGTYAANSGTISSGEYGANADCSWVLAPGRGIDDETSNKLVARVKFTSFETERYYDYVTVYECENIQCHFNKLTKIRQLSGTDGLDTSYESKTGFLLVTLKSDDVIQMGGFTATFTNERFREPHDIDFSPFGDRAFIAEGFGNRVMFLDLKLNSAVTLAGNGHKGFANGVGTLASFNNPQSIAVAPNGLYALVTDNGNQAVRKVEINTGLTTTFIGCTNIFDARDHPDLSCWSCRALSSSSSSLASSSSSSHSSSSSSSESSSSSSSSSAACMGQDGEVGTRARLVDPTGIAFTPDGHTALVCDFREDRIRRIDIETAEVTSIGGTVSQPTRVAVAPDGLDAYVTTFDKVFKLTLASGTLAELTGLGITRPFGIAITPDSHTIIVSDNAGHQIFGILM
;
A
#
# COMPACT_ATOMS: atom_id res chain seq x y z
N SER A 1 -45.59 10.26 -7.74
CA SER A 1 -44.35 9.61 -7.30
C SER A 1 -44.70 8.23 -6.77
N LEU A 2 -43.99 7.19 -7.20
CA LEU A 2 -44.26 5.83 -6.75
C LEU A 2 -42.93 5.23 -6.26
N SER A 3 -42.86 4.82 -4.99
CA SER A 3 -41.66 4.18 -4.42
C SER A 3 -41.73 2.66 -4.57
N ALA A 4 -40.64 2.02 -4.99
CA ALA A 4 -40.58 0.56 -5.09
C ALA A 4 -40.56 -0.10 -3.70
N GLY A 5 -41.52 -0.97 -3.42
CA GLY A 5 -41.53 -1.81 -2.22
C GLY A 5 -40.64 -3.05 -2.37
N THR A 6 -40.01 -3.50 -1.29
CA THR A 6 -39.14 -4.67 -1.26
C THR A 6 -39.90 -5.93 -0.80
N GLY A 7 -40.28 -6.80 -1.74
CA GLY A 7 -40.61 -8.23 -1.47
C GLY A 7 -42.01 -8.75 -1.88
N TYR A 8 -42.06 -9.60 -2.93
CA TYR A 8 -43.11 -10.59 -3.36
C TYR A 8 -44.56 -10.11 -3.68
N PRO A 9 -45.32 -10.78 -4.59
CA PRO A 9 -45.02 -11.30 -5.93
C PRO A 9 -45.38 -10.33 -7.07
N ASP A 10 -45.98 -9.17 -6.79
CA ASP A 10 -46.38 -8.19 -7.82
C ASP A 10 -45.43 -6.99 -7.80
N LEU A 11 -44.64 -6.83 -8.87
CA LEU A 11 -43.81 -5.64 -9.05
C LEU A 11 -44.70 -4.39 -9.18
N PRO A 12 -44.29 -3.24 -8.62
CA PRO A 12 -45.04 -2.01 -8.82
C PRO A 12 -45.09 -1.64 -10.32
N THR A 13 -46.21 -1.08 -10.75
CA THR A 13 -46.48 -0.77 -12.15
C THR A 13 -46.73 0.71 -12.39
N ILE A 14 -46.27 1.22 -13.52
CA ILE A 14 -46.79 2.44 -14.13
C ILE A 14 -47.72 2.04 -15.28
N THR A 15 -48.80 2.78 -15.45
CA THR A 15 -49.79 2.57 -16.51
C THR A 15 -50.51 3.89 -16.80
N ASP A 16 -50.95 4.05 -18.03
CA ASP A 16 -51.83 5.12 -18.52
C ASP A 16 -53.31 4.91 -18.14
N GLY A 17 -53.67 3.77 -17.54
CA GLY A 17 -55.00 3.49 -17.00
C GLY A 17 -55.35 2.00 -17.01
N LEU A 18 -56.45 1.59 -16.35
CA LEU A 18 -56.98 0.23 -16.50
C LEU A 18 -57.90 0.19 -17.74
N GLY A 19 -57.40 -0.37 -18.85
CA GLY A 19 -58.11 -0.43 -20.12
C GLY A 19 -57.63 0.63 -21.10
N ARG A 20 -58.53 1.21 -21.91
CA ARG A 20 -58.15 2.23 -22.90
C ARG A 20 -57.74 3.54 -22.23
N TYR A 21 -56.63 4.14 -22.69
CA TYR A 21 -56.17 5.44 -22.20
C TYR A 21 -57.08 6.58 -22.66
N PHE A 22 -57.11 7.67 -21.89
CA PHE A 22 -57.94 8.84 -22.21
C PHE A 22 -57.36 9.66 -23.38
N PRO A 23 -58.22 10.31 -24.18
CA PRO A 23 -57.77 11.16 -25.28
C PRO A 23 -57.08 12.43 -24.74
N TYR A 24 -56.03 12.89 -25.43
CA TYR A 24 -55.20 14.04 -25.04
C TYR A 24 -54.47 13.87 -23.70
N SER A 25 -54.18 12.62 -23.30
CA SER A 25 -53.43 12.35 -22.09
C SER A 25 -51.99 12.86 -22.21
N ASP A 26 -51.55 13.65 -21.22
CA ASP A 26 -50.15 13.99 -20.98
C ASP A 26 -49.79 13.56 -19.56
N CYS A 27 -49.15 12.40 -19.45
CA CYS A 27 -48.86 11.75 -18.18
C CYS A 27 -47.35 11.67 -17.96
N ARG A 28 -46.96 11.83 -16.69
CA ARG A 28 -45.56 11.86 -16.27
C ARG A 28 -45.35 10.99 -15.03
N TRP A 29 -44.39 10.08 -15.11
CA TRP A 29 -43.95 9.25 -13.99
C TRP A 29 -42.45 9.46 -13.74
N ILE A 30 -42.09 9.57 -12.46
CA ILE A 30 -40.70 9.48 -12.02
C ILE A 30 -40.57 8.18 -11.25
N VAL A 31 -39.67 7.30 -11.73
CA VAL A 31 -39.28 6.07 -11.04
C VAL A 31 -37.99 6.35 -10.31
N ALA A 32 -37.95 6.02 -9.04
CA ALA A 32 -36.82 6.28 -8.17
C ALA A 32 -36.60 5.12 -7.17
N PRO A 33 -35.39 4.97 -6.62
CA PRO A 33 -35.13 4.03 -5.54
C PRO A 33 -36.02 4.30 -4.32
N GLY A 34 -36.40 3.25 -3.60
CA GLY A 34 -37.16 3.38 -2.35
C GLY A 34 -36.36 4.06 -1.23
N ALA A 35 -37.04 4.75 -0.30
CA ALA A 35 -36.39 5.45 0.82
C ALA A 35 -35.71 4.52 1.86
N SER A 36 -35.83 3.20 1.71
CA SER A 36 -35.23 2.18 2.60
C SER A 36 -33.82 1.77 2.22
N TRP A 37 -33.29 2.24 1.09
CA TRP A 37 -31.91 1.98 0.68
C TRP A 37 -31.00 2.99 1.36
N SER A 38 -29.91 2.53 1.99
CA SER A 38 -28.92 3.46 2.55
C SER A 38 -28.27 4.27 1.42
N SER A 39 -27.80 5.49 1.72
CA SER A 39 -27.09 6.35 0.76
C SER A 39 -25.80 5.74 0.21
N ASP A 40 -25.38 4.59 0.73
CA ASP A 40 -24.12 3.93 0.41
C ASP A 40 -24.29 2.75 -0.57
N VAL A 41 -25.53 2.35 -0.91
CA VAL A 41 -25.81 1.25 -1.84
C VAL A 41 -26.13 1.80 -3.23
N ALA A 42 -25.30 1.47 -4.23
CA ALA A 42 -25.59 1.76 -5.62
C ALA A 42 -26.78 0.90 -6.09
N VAL A 43 -27.82 1.54 -6.61
CA VAL A 43 -29.07 0.90 -6.99
C VAL A 43 -29.41 1.24 -8.43
N VAL A 44 -29.72 0.21 -9.22
CA VAL A 44 -30.23 0.39 -10.58
C VAL A 44 -31.74 0.23 -10.57
N SER A 45 -32.42 1.01 -11.40
CA SER A 45 -33.85 0.83 -11.66
C SER A 45 -34.02 0.18 -13.02
N VAL A 46 -34.87 -0.84 -13.09
CA VAL A 46 -35.23 -1.53 -14.33
C VAL A 46 -36.71 -1.35 -14.56
N ILE A 47 -37.10 -0.96 -15.77
CA ILE A 47 -38.49 -0.85 -16.19
C ILE A 47 -38.75 -1.79 -17.37
N THR A 48 -39.83 -2.55 -17.30
CA THR A 48 -40.24 -3.52 -18.33
C THR A 48 -41.69 -3.31 -18.72
N PHE A 49 -41.93 -3.00 -19.99
CA PHE A 49 -43.27 -2.84 -20.57
C PHE A 49 -43.82 -4.21 -20.94
N ARG A 50 -44.82 -4.69 -20.19
CA ARG A 50 -45.41 -6.03 -20.37
C ARG A 50 -46.56 -5.98 -21.37
N GLU A 51 -47.38 -4.95 -21.28
CA GLU A 51 -48.47 -4.65 -22.19
C GLU A 51 -48.18 -3.32 -22.87
N PHE A 52 -48.36 -3.25 -24.19
CA PHE A 52 -48.09 -2.04 -24.97
C PHE A 52 -48.83 -2.09 -26.31
N THR A 53 -49.89 -1.29 -26.41
CA THR A 53 -50.67 -1.04 -27.61
C THR A 53 -51.14 0.41 -27.58
N THR A 54 -50.44 1.28 -28.29
CA THR A 54 -50.80 2.69 -28.49
C THR A 54 -51.02 2.97 -29.97
N GLU A 55 -51.51 4.16 -30.35
CA GLU A 55 -51.54 4.54 -31.76
C GLU A 55 -50.11 4.73 -32.30
N ALA A 56 -49.77 4.01 -33.37
CA ALA A 56 -48.43 4.03 -33.95
C ALA A 56 -48.03 5.44 -34.40
N HIS A 57 -46.88 5.91 -33.92
CA HIS A 57 -46.28 7.23 -34.20
C HIS A 57 -47.09 8.46 -33.74
N LYS A 58 -48.21 8.27 -33.06
CA LYS A 58 -49.10 9.36 -32.60
C LYS A 58 -49.14 9.45 -31.09
N ASP A 59 -49.30 8.29 -30.44
CA ASP A 59 -49.28 8.18 -29.00
C ASP A 59 -47.94 7.60 -28.55
N VAL A 60 -47.13 8.43 -27.90
CA VAL A 60 -45.70 8.16 -27.67
C VAL A 60 -45.39 8.07 -26.18
N VAL A 61 -44.75 6.97 -25.78
CA VAL A 61 -44.09 6.83 -24.48
C VAL A 61 -42.61 7.15 -24.63
N SER A 62 -42.15 8.24 -24.00
CA SER A 62 -40.72 8.61 -23.99
C SER A 62 -40.08 8.25 -22.65
N ILE A 63 -38.85 7.74 -22.71
CA ILE A 63 -38.09 7.26 -21.55
C ILE A 63 -36.77 8.02 -21.49
N TYR A 64 -36.50 8.62 -20.33
CA TYR A 64 -35.29 9.36 -20.04
C TYR A 64 -34.65 8.86 -18.74
N GLU A 65 -33.33 8.89 -18.69
CA GLU A 65 -32.54 8.74 -17.48
C GLU A 65 -32.26 10.11 -16.87
N CYS A 66 -32.38 10.21 -15.54
CA CYS A 66 -32.15 11.44 -14.77
C CYS A 66 -30.98 11.29 -13.81
N GLY A 67 -30.30 12.38 -13.45
CA GLY A 67 -29.27 12.35 -12.40
C GLY A 67 -29.83 12.21 -10.98
N ASP A 68 -31.06 12.68 -10.73
CA ASP A 68 -31.67 12.69 -9.40
C ASP A 68 -33.22 12.60 -9.45
N PHE A 69 -33.85 12.62 -8.27
CA PHE A 69 -35.32 12.58 -8.11
C PHE A 69 -36.04 13.79 -8.73
N THR A 70 -35.35 14.90 -8.99
CA THR A 70 -35.96 16.12 -9.53
C THR A 70 -36.17 16.03 -11.04
N CYS A 71 -35.39 15.19 -11.76
CA CYS A 71 -35.49 14.99 -13.20
C CYS A 71 -35.67 16.31 -13.97
N LYS A 72 -34.73 17.26 -13.78
CA LYS A 72 -34.74 18.54 -14.49
C LYS A 72 -34.50 18.34 -15.98
N THR A 73 -35.22 19.09 -16.82
CA THR A 73 -35.24 18.92 -18.29
C THR A 73 -33.91 19.15 -18.98
N THR A 74 -32.95 19.82 -18.34
CA THR A 74 -31.62 20.12 -18.89
C THR A 74 -30.59 19.01 -18.71
N GLU A 75 -30.88 17.97 -17.93
CA GLU A 75 -29.95 16.88 -17.59
C GLU A 75 -30.50 15.50 -17.97
N LEU A 76 -31.53 15.46 -18.83
CA LEU A 76 -32.17 14.22 -19.25
C LEU A 76 -31.35 13.54 -20.36
N ARG A 77 -30.95 12.30 -20.12
CA ARG A 77 -30.43 11.43 -21.16
C ARG A 77 -31.58 10.66 -21.79
N PHE A 78 -31.83 10.88 -23.07
CA PHE A 78 -32.87 10.15 -23.81
C PHE A 78 -32.48 8.68 -24.00
N LEU A 79 -33.39 7.75 -23.70
CA LEU A 79 -33.19 6.32 -23.88
C LEU A 79 -34.01 5.76 -25.04
N ALA A 80 -35.31 6.08 -25.10
CA ALA A 80 -36.20 5.59 -26.14
C ALA A 80 -37.49 6.41 -26.26
N ALA A 81 -38.12 6.32 -27.43
CA ALA A 81 -39.49 6.73 -27.68
C ALA A 81 -40.23 5.54 -28.33
N LEU A 82 -41.34 5.13 -27.73
CA LEU A 82 -42.10 3.93 -28.10
C LEU A 82 -43.51 4.30 -28.52
N SER A 83 -44.01 3.65 -29.57
CA SER A 83 -45.40 3.81 -30.02
C SER A 83 -45.92 2.53 -30.68
N GLY A 84 -47.21 2.43 -30.94
CA GLY A 84 -47.77 1.27 -31.62
C GLY A 84 -47.66 0.03 -30.74
N ILE A 85 -46.94 -0.98 -31.23
CA ILE A 85 -46.68 -2.24 -30.53
C ILE A 85 -45.20 -2.41 -30.15
N GLU A 86 -44.36 -1.42 -30.44
CA GLU A 86 -42.90 -1.49 -30.33
C GLU A 86 -42.42 -1.64 -28.89
N GLY A 87 -43.23 -1.19 -27.93
CA GLY A 87 -42.91 -1.27 -26.50
C GLY A 87 -43.17 -2.63 -25.86
N ARG A 88 -43.81 -3.60 -26.53
CA ARG A 88 -44.12 -4.89 -25.89
C ARG A 88 -42.84 -5.65 -25.53
N ASN A 89 -42.77 -6.09 -24.29
CA ASN A 89 -41.64 -6.83 -23.71
C ASN A 89 -40.29 -6.10 -23.81
N LYS A 90 -40.31 -4.77 -23.89
CA LYS A 90 -39.07 -3.96 -23.85
C LYS A 90 -38.68 -3.66 -22.41
N THR A 91 -37.39 -3.76 -22.14
CA THR A 91 -36.79 -3.49 -20.83
C THR A 91 -35.71 -2.43 -20.96
N TYR A 92 -35.67 -1.49 -20.01
CA TYR A 92 -34.66 -0.44 -19.91
C TYR A 92 -34.09 -0.39 -18.49
N THR A 93 -32.81 -0.04 -18.37
CA THR A 93 -32.09 0.09 -17.11
C THR A 93 -31.58 1.52 -16.96
N SER A 94 -31.72 2.08 -15.75
CA SER A 94 -31.11 3.35 -15.36
C SER A 94 -29.97 3.07 -14.38
N GLU A 95 -28.78 3.52 -14.75
CA GLU A 95 -27.53 3.41 -14.00
C GLU A 95 -27.52 4.38 -12.81
N THR A 96 -28.20 5.52 -12.93
CA THR A 96 -28.41 6.48 -11.83
C THR A 96 -29.51 6.04 -10.86
N GLY A 97 -30.32 5.06 -11.25
CA GLY A 97 -31.49 4.59 -10.52
C GLY A 97 -32.76 5.42 -10.76
N TYR A 98 -32.72 6.49 -11.55
CA TYR A 98 -33.86 7.40 -11.79
C TYR A 98 -34.32 7.41 -13.25
N PHE A 99 -35.60 7.14 -13.47
CA PHE A 99 -36.25 7.36 -14.77
C PHE A 99 -37.25 8.51 -14.72
N LEU A 100 -37.35 9.21 -15.86
CA LEU A 100 -38.51 9.97 -16.25
C LEU A 100 -39.20 9.25 -17.42
N VAL A 101 -40.44 8.83 -17.22
CA VAL A 101 -41.30 8.27 -18.27
C VAL A 101 -42.42 9.26 -18.55
N THR A 102 -42.63 9.61 -19.81
CA THR A 102 -43.74 10.48 -20.24
C THR A 102 -44.59 9.75 -21.27
N PHE A 103 -45.90 9.98 -21.24
CA PHE A 103 -46.83 9.52 -22.26
C PHE A 103 -47.62 10.69 -22.79
N THR A 104 -47.64 10.86 -24.12
CA THR A 104 -48.37 11.93 -24.79
C THR A 104 -49.26 11.32 -25.85
N SER A 105 -50.56 11.65 -25.79
CA SER A 105 -51.55 11.25 -26.79
C SER A 105 -52.06 12.44 -27.59
N ASP A 106 -52.33 12.21 -28.88
CA ASP A 106 -52.89 13.24 -29.77
C ASP A 106 -54.43 13.34 -29.71
N GLY A 107 -55.08 12.45 -28.94
CA GLY A 107 -56.52 12.44 -28.69
C GLY A 107 -57.36 11.76 -29.78
N GLN A 108 -56.75 11.04 -30.72
CA GLN A 108 -57.43 10.16 -31.66
C GLN A 108 -57.16 8.68 -31.34
N ASN A 109 -58.07 7.79 -31.74
CA ASN A 109 -57.92 6.32 -31.68
C ASN A 109 -57.29 5.73 -30.41
N GLU A 110 -58.12 5.48 -29.40
CA GLU A 110 -57.66 4.87 -28.14
C GLU A 110 -57.49 3.35 -28.26
N TYR A 111 -56.35 2.85 -27.74
CA TYR A 111 -56.01 1.43 -27.60
C TYR A 111 -55.84 1.06 -26.13
N ASP A 112 -55.52 -0.20 -25.83
CA ASP A 112 -55.42 -0.72 -24.46
C ASP A 112 -54.20 -0.18 -23.67
N GLY A 113 -53.41 0.72 -24.26
CA GLY A 113 -52.38 1.50 -23.56
C GLY A 113 -51.14 0.70 -23.21
N PHE A 114 -50.55 1.00 -22.07
CA PHE A 114 -49.38 0.28 -21.58
C PHE A 114 -49.41 -0.04 -20.09
N VAL A 115 -48.78 -1.16 -19.75
CA VAL A 115 -48.48 -1.53 -18.37
C VAL A 115 -46.98 -1.84 -18.29
N ALA A 116 -46.26 -1.04 -17.51
CA ALA A 116 -44.84 -1.26 -17.26
C ALA A 116 -44.59 -1.59 -15.79
N SER A 117 -44.03 -2.75 -15.52
CA SER A 117 -43.53 -3.10 -14.19
C SER A 117 -42.13 -2.56 -14.00
N TYR A 118 -41.82 -2.03 -12.82
CA TYR A 118 -40.48 -1.58 -12.50
C TYR A 118 -39.98 -2.20 -11.18
N ALA A 119 -38.66 -2.28 -11.06
CA ALA A 119 -37.99 -2.74 -9.86
C ALA A 119 -36.71 -1.97 -9.67
N THR A 120 -36.44 -1.58 -8.43
CA THR A 120 -35.09 -1.16 -8.03
C THR A 120 -34.38 -2.38 -7.47
N ARG A 121 -33.16 -2.62 -7.92
CA ARG A 121 -32.30 -3.69 -7.43
C ARG A 121 -30.99 -3.07 -7.00
N GLU A 122 -30.37 -3.67 -5.99
CA GLU A 122 -28.96 -3.44 -5.73
C GLU A 122 -28.19 -3.73 -7.02
N GLN A 123 -27.31 -2.81 -7.42
CA GLN A 123 -26.43 -3.06 -8.54
C GLN A 123 -25.58 -4.26 -8.14
N GLN A 124 -25.76 -5.41 -8.81
CA GLN A 124 -24.93 -6.57 -8.54
C GLN A 124 -23.47 -6.17 -8.75
N GLU A 125 -22.68 -6.27 -7.69
CA GLU A 125 -21.24 -5.99 -7.72
C GLU A 125 -20.61 -6.88 -8.79
N GLN A 126 -20.02 -6.24 -9.80
CA GLN A 126 -19.30 -6.83 -10.93
C GLN A 126 -20.19 -7.40 -12.07
N GLU A 127 -20.25 -6.65 -13.19
CA GLU A 127 -20.80 -7.14 -14.47
C GLU A 127 -20.14 -8.49 -14.84
N PRO A 128 -20.91 -9.49 -15.30
CA PRO A 128 -20.37 -10.82 -15.58
C PRO A 128 -19.29 -10.74 -16.64
N CYS A 129 -18.14 -11.36 -16.34
CA CYS A 129 -17.06 -11.55 -17.29
C CYS A 129 -17.59 -12.21 -18.56
N SER A 130 -17.66 -11.47 -19.67
CA SER A 130 -18.16 -12.00 -20.92
C SER A 130 -17.19 -11.67 -22.05
N GLY A 131 -16.80 -12.68 -22.82
CA GLY A 131 -15.91 -12.49 -23.97
C GLY A 131 -14.42 -12.34 -23.65
N CYS A 132 -13.96 -12.49 -22.41
CA CYS A 132 -12.52 -12.53 -22.09
C CYS A 132 -12.09 -13.83 -21.40
N SER A 133 -10.80 -14.11 -21.46
CA SER A 133 -10.17 -15.29 -20.84
C SER A 133 -10.18 -15.26 -19.31
N SER A 134 -10.06 -14.07 -18.70
CA SER A 134 -10.08 -13.89 -17.25
C SER A 134 -10.53 -12.49 -16.90
N CYS A 135 -11.28 -12.32 -15.81
CA CYS A 135 -11.51 -11.02 -15.18
C CYS A 135 -12.05 -11.22 -13.75
N GLY A 136 -12.19 -10.16 -12.97
CA GLY A 136 -12.53 -10.24 -11.55
C GLY A 136 -11.71 -9.30 -10.66
N THR A 137 -11.73 -9.55 -9.36
CA THR A 137 -11.01 -8.73 -8.36
C THR A 137 -9.68 -9.36 -7.98
N TYR A 138 -8.61 -8.58 -8.16
CA TYR A 138 -7.22 -8.97 -7.92
C TYR A 138 -6.69 -8.20 -6.70
N ALA A 139 -6.84 -8.80 -5.52
CA ALA A 139 -6.32 -8.28 -4.26
C ALA A 139 -4.90 -8.83 -4.00
N ALA A 140 -3.90 -8.22 -4.63
CA ALA A 140 -2.51 -8.66 -4.55
C ALA A 140 -1.53 -7.47 -4.57
N ASN A 141 -0.30 -7.67 -4.08
CA ASN A 141 0.74 -6.63 -4.13
C ASN A 141 1.31 -6.44 -5.53
N SER A 142 1.24 -7.46 -6.37
CA SER A 142 1.53 -7.39 -7.79
C SER A 142 0.83 -8.52 -8.52
N GLY A 143 0.74 -8.43 -9.84
CA GLY A 143 0.15 -9.47 -10.66
C GLY A 143 0.09 -9.09 -12.13
N THR A 144 -0.55 -9.96 -12.91
CA THR A 144 -0.81 -9.72 -14.33
C THR A 144 -2.29 -9.91 -14.58
N ILE A 145 -2.87 -9.00 -15.37
CA ILE A 145 -4.21 -9.12 -15.94
C ILE A 145 -4.09 -9.17 -17.45
N SER A 146 -4.99 -9.90 -18.09
CA SER A 146 -5.04 -9.97 -19.55
C SER A 146 -6.46 -10.23 -20.01
N SER A 147 -6.84 -9.61 -21.12
CA SER A 147 -8.04 -10.01 -21.84
C SER A 147 -7.85 -11.35 -22.55
N GLY A 148 -6.61 -11.70 -22.91
CA GLY A 148 -6.33 -12.65 -24.00
C GLY A 148 -6.89 -12.14 -25.33
N GLU A 149 -7.06 -13.06 -26.28
CA GLU A 149 -7.97 -12.83 -27.41
C GLU A 149 -9.39 -12.66 -26.84
N TYR A 150 -10.03 -11.54 -27.17
CA TYR A 150 -11.36 -11.21 -26.69
C TYR A 150 -12.41 -11.45 -27.78
N GLY A 151 -13.60 -11.88 -27.37
CA GLY A 151 -14.74 -12.14 -28.24
C GLY A 151 -15.48 -10.86 -28.64
N ALA A 152 -16.40 -10.99 -29.60
CA ALA A 152 -17.32 -9.90 -29.96
C ALA A 152 -18.27 -9.59 -28.79
N ASN A 153 -18.62 -8.31 -28.61
CA ASN A 153 -19.34 -7.75 -27.45
C ASN A 153 -18.74 -8.15 -26.09
N ALA A 154 -17.41 -8.26 -26.00
CA ALA A 154 -16.76 -8.49 -24.73
C ALA A 154 -17.05 -7.33 -23.77
N ASP A 155 -17.44 -7.66 -22.54
CA ASP A 155 -17.56 -6.74 -21.42
C ASP A 155 -16.83 -7.37 -20.22
N CYS A 156 -15.63 -6.84 -19.95
CA CYS A 156 -14.69 -7.44 -19.02
C CYS A 156 -14.17 -6.39 -18.05
N SER A 157 -14.04 -6.77 -16.77
CA SER A 157 -13.62 -5.85 -15.71
C SER A 157 -12.61 -6.47 -14.75
N TRP A 158 -11.51 -5.75 -14.52
CA TRP A 158 -10.46 -6.13 -13.57
C TRP A 158 -10.36 -5.05 -12.49
N VAL A 159 -10.73 -5.41 -11.26
CA VAL A 159 -10.47 -4.54 -10.09
C VAL A 159 -9.09 -4.88 -9.56
N LEU A 160 -8.22 -3.88 -9.49
CA LEU A 160 -6.88 -4.00 -8.94
C LEU A 160 -6.89 -3.36 -7.55
N ALA A 161 -6.70 -4.20 -6.53
CA ALA A 161 -6.76 -3.79 -5.14
C ALA A 161 -5.52 -4.25 -4.36
N PRO A 162 -5.14 -3.54 -3.30
CA PRO A 162 -4.02 -3.93 -2.44
C PRO A 162 -4.29 -5.30 -1.78
N GLY A 163 -3.24 -6.11 -1.60
CA GLY A 163 -3.38 -7.43 -0.98
C GLY A 163 -3.78 -7.36 0.50
N ARG A 164 -4.60 -8.31 0.99
CA ARG A 164 -4.95 -8.41 2.42
C ARG A 164 -3.72 -8.73 3.26
N GLY A 165 -3.35 -7.77 4.11
CA GLY A 165 -2.28 -7.87 5.11
C GLY A 165 -1.99 -6.54 5.81
N ILE A 166 -2.93 -5.59 5.76
CA ILE A 166 -2.82 -4.28 6.39
C ILE A 166 -3.80 -4.27 7.56
N ASP A 167 -3.39 -4.87 8.65
CA ASP A 167 -4.01 -4.69 9.95
C ASP A 167 -3.46 -3.37 10.52
N ASP A 168 -3.80 -2.21 9.93
CA ASP A 168 -3.54 -0.93 10.61
C ASP A 168 -4.34 0.23 10.03
N GLU A 169 -4.78 1.12 10.91
CA GLU A 169 -5.62 2.31 10.69
C GLU A 169 -4.95 3.42 9.83
N THR A 170 -3.95 3.08 9.00
CA THR A 170 -3.21 4.01 8.13
C THR A 170 -3.58 3.85 6.65
N SER A 171 -4.86 3.60 6.38
CA SER A 171 -5.47 3.35 5.05
C SER A 171 -5.38 4.49 4.02
N ASN A 172 -4.56 5.52 4.23
CA ASN A 172 -4.71 6.78 3.50
C ASN A 172 -3.79 7.04 2.30
N LYS A 173 -2.89 6.12 1.89
CA LYS A 173 -2.13 6.30 0.63
C LYS A 173 -1.63 4.97 0.05
N LEU A 174 -2.53 4.14 -0.45
CA LEU A 174 -2.11 3.02 -1.33
C LEU A 174 -1.99 3.61 -2.75
N VAL A 175 -0.92 3.26 -3.47
CA VAL A 175 -0.75 3.64 -4.88
C VAL A 175 -0.79 2.35 -5.68
N ALA A 176 -1.89 2.14 -6.39
CA ALA A 176 -1.99 1.07 -7.37
C ALA A 176 -1.45 1.58 -8.70
N ARG A 177 -0.55 0.82 -9.33
CA ARG A 177 -0.06 1.10 -10.68
C ARG A 177 -0.41 -0.04 -11.60
N VAL A 178 -0.91 0.27 -12.79
CA VAL A 178 -1.10 -0.69 -13.89
C VAL A 178 -0.26 -0.25 -15.08
N LYS A 179 0.50 -1.17 -15.68
CA LYS A 179 1.30 -0.95 -16.89
C LYS A 179 0.93 -1.97 -17.95
N PHE A 180 0.53 -1.52 -19.14
CA PHE A 180 0.23 -2.41 -20.26
C PHE A 180 1.52 -2.82 -20.97
N THR A 181 1.81 -4.13 -20.97
CA THR A 181 2.99 -4.73 -21.60
C THR A 181 2.71 -5.25 -23.01
N SER A 182 1.44 -5.46 -23.35
CA SER A 182 0.94 -5.64 -24.73
C SER A 182 -0.42 -4.96 -24.85
N PHE A 183 -0.71 -4.36 -26.01
CA PHE A 183 -1.96 -3.64 -26.22
C PHE A 183 -2.30 -3.56 -27.72
N GLU A 184 -3.27 -4.37 -28.14
CA GLU A 184 -3.77 -4.48 -29.51
C GLU A 184 -5.29 -4.67 -29.48
N THR A 185 -6.04 -3.57 -29.57
CA THR A 185 -7.51 -3.59 -29.71
C THR A 185 -7.96 -3.00 -31.04
N GLU A 186 -9.23 -3.18 -31.44
CA GLU A 186 -9.74 -2.48 -32.61
C GLU A 186 -9.77 -0.97 -32.34
N ARG A 187 -9.09 -0.20 -33.19
CA ARG A 187 -8.91 1.23 -32.99
C ARG A 187 -10.23 1.97 -33.17
N TYR A 188 -10.64 2.74 -32.15
CA TYR A 188 -11.89 3.52 -32.10
C TYR A 188 -13.20 2.72 -31.96
N TYR A 189 -13.12 1.41 -31.85
CA TYR A 189 -14.30 0.54 -31.71
C TYR A 189 -14.24 -0.24 -30.40
N ASP A 190 -13.05 -0.74 -30.05
CA ASP A 190 -12.82 -1.45 -28.80
C ASP A 190 -12.02 -0.61 -27.81
N TYR A 191 -12.57 -0.44 -26.62
CA TYR A 191 -12.05 0.48 -25.63
C TYR A 191 -11.63 -0.21 -24.35
N VAL A 192 -10.36 -0.02 -23.99
CA VAL A 192 -9.89 -0.26 -22.62
C VAL A 192 -9.96 1.03 -21.84
N THR A 193 -10.60 1.03 -20.69
CA THR A 193 -10.71 2.22 -19.83
C THR A 193 -10.17 1.94 -18.45
N VAL A 194 -9.31 2.84 -17.96
CA VAL A 194 -8.76 2.81 -16.61
C VAL A 194 -9.48 3.87 -15.77
N TYR A 195 -10.02 3.43 -14.64
CA TYR A 195 -10.74 4.25 -13.67
C TYR A 195 -10.06 4.19 -12.31
N GLU A 196 -10.18 5.31 -11.58
CA GLU A 196 -9.91 5.41 -10.14
C GLU A 196 -11.17 5.00 -9.37
N CYS A 197 -10.99 4.18 -8.33
CA CYS A 197 -12.05 3.79 -7.40
C CYS A 197 -11.78 4.32 -5.98
N GLU A 198 -12.80 4.52 -5.15
CA GLU A 198 -12.58 4.88 -3.74
C GLU A 198 -12.18 3.68 -2.86
N ASN A 199 -12.65 2.48 -3.22
CA ASN A 199 -12.48 1.26 -2.45
C ASN A 199 -12.52 0.02 -3.35
N ILE A 200 -12.34 -1.16 -2.74
CA ILE A 200 -12.29 -2.46 -3.44
C ILE A 200 -13.58 -2.82 -4.19
N GLN A 201 -14.73 -2.25 -3.83
CA GLN A 201 -15.98 -2.55 -4.52
C GLN A 201 -16.10 -1.82 -5.86
N CYS A 202 -15.34 -0.73 -6.05
CA CYS A 202 -15.29 0.00 -7.31
C CYS A 202 -16.69 0.30 -7.89
N HIS A 203 -17.63 0.79 -7.06
CA HIS A 203 -18.99 1.07 -7.50
C HIS A 203 -19.01 2.02 -8.71
N PHE A 204 -19.74 1.64 -9.77
CA PHE A 204 -19.73 2.34 -11.06
C PHE A 204 -20.19 3.80 -10.97
N ASN A 205 -21.04 4.12 -9.99
CA ASN A 205 -21.53 5.48 -9.74
C ASN A 205 -20.50 6.42 -9.08
N LYS A 206 -19.33 5.91 -8.68
CA LYS A 206 -18.25 6.68 -8.03
C LYS A 206 -16.89 6.59 -8.75
N LEU A 207 -16.88 6.16 -10.02
CA LEU A 207 -15.66 6.01 -10.79
C LEU A 207 -15.16 7.35 -11.35
N THR A 208 -13.87 7.65 -11.19
CA THR A 208 -13.22 8.75 -11.92
C THR A 208 -12.41 8.18 -13.08
N LYS A 209 -12.77 8.52 -14.33
CA LYS A 209 -12.04 8.04 -15.52
C LYS A 209 -10.64 8.66 -15.57
N ILE A 210 -9.60 7.82 -15.53
CA ILE A 210 -8.20 8.23 -15.70
C ILE A 210 -7.89 8.34 -17.19
N ARG A 211 -8.17 7.27 -17.94
CA ARG A 211 -7.87 7.21 -19.37
C ARG A 211 -8.74 6.19 -20.10
N GLN A 212 -9.06 6.48 -21.36
CA GLN A 212 -9.63 5.53 -22.31
C GLN A 212 -8.64 5.34 -23.47
N LEU A 213 -8.48 4.10 -23.91
CA LEU A 213 -7.45 3.63 -24.85
C LEU A 213 -8.08 2.73 -25.91
N SER A 214 -7.52 2.72 -27.12
CA SER A 214 -7.89 1.82 -28.21
C SER A 214 -6.70 1.61 -29.16
N GLY A 215 -6.77 0.64 -30.07
CA GLY A 215 -5.70 0.41 -31.03
C GLY A 215 -4.42 -0.06 -30.34
N THR A 216 -3.34 0.69 -30.50
CA THR A 216 -2.05 0.47 -29.84
C THR A 216 -1.70 1.56 -28.82
N ASP A 217 -2.66 2.43 -28.49
CA ASP A 217 -2.41 3.66 -27.70
C ASP A 217 -1.99 3.37 -26.25
N GLY A 218 -2.23 2.15 -25.76
CA GLY A 218 -1.91 1.74 -24.39
C GLY A 218 -0.51 1.14 -24.20
N LEU A 219 0.21 0.81 -25.26
CA LEU A 219 1.47 0.06 -25.15
C LEU A 219 2.52 0.82 -24.33
N ASP A 220 3.12 0.14 -23.35
CA ASP A 220 4.18 0.65 -22.45
C ASP A 220 3.80 1.86 -21.58
N THR A 221 2.50 2.18 -21.49
CA THR A 221 2.00 3.24 -20.62
C THR A 221 1.63 2.72 -19.23
N SER A 222 1.90 3.53 -18.19
CA SER A 222 1.54 3.23 -16.80
C SER A 222 0.55 4.25 -16.24
N TYR A 223 -0.42 3.77 -15.47
CA TYR A 223 -1.42 4.59 -14.78
C TYR A 223 -1.38 4.31 -13.29
N GLU A 224 -1.52 5.37 -12.50
CA GLU A 224 -1.43 5.31 -11.04
C GLU A 224 -2.73 5.78 -10.38
N SER A 225 -3.05 5.12 -9.27
CA SER A 225 -4.16 5.45 -8.40
C SER A 225 -3.71 6.29 -7.21
N LYS A 226 -4.55 7.24 -6.81
CA LYS A 226 -4.38 8.07 -5.61
C LYS A 226 -5.00 7.42 -4.38
N THR A 227 -6.05 6.63 -4.56
CA THR A 227 -6.78 5.88 -3.53
C THR A 227 -6.19 4.49 -3.28
N GLY A 228 -5.48 3.96 -4.28
CA GLY A 228 -4.92 2.61 -4.26
C GLY A 228 -5.81 1.55 -4.88
N PHE A 229 -6.89 1.95 -5.55
CA PHE A 229 -7.83 1.04 -6.21
C PHE A 229 -8.04 1.49 -7.66
N LEU A 230 -7.77 0.59 -8.60
CA LEU A 230 -8.04 0.81 -10.02
C LEU A 230 -9.10 -0.16 -10.52
N LEU A 231 -9.91 0.31 -11.45
CA LEU A 231 -10.75 -0.55 -12.29
C LEU A 231 -10.30 -0.41 -13.73
N VAL A 232 -9.95 -1.53 -14.35
CA VAL A 232 -9.70 -1.63 -15.79
C VAL A 232 -10.91 -2.30 -16.42
N THR A 233 -11.49 -1.71 -17.46
CA THR A 233 -12.57 -2.32 -18.24
C THR A 233 -12.15 -2.48 -19.69
N LEU A 234 -12.67 -3.51 -20.37
CA LEU A 234 -12.63 -3.67 -21.81
C LEU A 234 -14.06 -3.80 -22.30
N LYS A 235 -14.44 -2.96 -23.28
CA LYS A 235 -15.69 -3.09 -24.02
C LYS A 235 -15.39 -3.21 -25.50
N SER A 236 -15.92 -4.25 -26.14
CA SER A 236 -15.79 -4.47 -27.58
C SER A 236 -17.12 -4.36 -28.33
N ASP A 237 -17.05 -4.23 -29.65
CA ASP A 237 -18.22 -4.28 -30.52
C ASP A 237 -18.40 -5.64 -31.23
N ASP A 238 -19.28 -5.69 -32.23
CA ASP A 238 -19.74 -6.90 -32.94
C ASP A 238 -18.80 -7.37 -34.07
N VAL A 239 -17.74 -6.63 -34.40
CA VAL A 239 -17.21 -6.64 -35.79
C VAL A 239 -15.81 -7.25 -35.92
N ILE A 240 -14.86 -6.99 -35.01
CA ILE A 240 -13.47 -7.46 -35.14
C ILE A 240 -12.86 -7.91 -33.79
N GLN A 241 -12.11 -9.03 -33.80
CA GLN A 241 -11.34 -9.52 -32.65
C GLN A 241 -9.85 -9.30 -32.89
N MET A 242 -9.12 -8.83 -31.86
CA MET A 242 -7.67 -8.58 -31.87
C MET A 242 -6.98 -9.29 -30.70
N GLY A 243 -5.65 -9.17 -30.62
CA GLY A 243 -4.83 -9.82 -29.58
C GLY A 243 -5.10 -9.35 -28.15
N GLY A 244 -5.84 -8.25 -27.98
CA GLY A 244 -6.25 -7.73 -26.68
C GLY A 244 -5.11 -7.04 -25.95
N PHE A 245 -5.07 -7.18 -24.63
CA PHE A 245 -4.01 -6.59 -23.81
C PHE A 245 -3.48 -7.55 -22.76
N THR A 246 -2.24 -7.30 -22.35
CA THR A 246 -1.65 -7.83 -21.13
C THR A 246 -1.12 -6.65 -20.33
N ALA A 247 -1.42 -6.60 -19.04
CA ALA A 247 -0.93 -5.58 -18.14
C ALA A 247 -0.42 -6.18 -16.84
N THR A 248 0.72 -5.69 -16.39
CA THR A 248 1.23 -5.95 -15.04
C THR A 248 0.74 -4.87 -14.11
N PHE A 249 0.36 -5.22 -12.88
CA PHE A 249 0.04 -4.26 -11.85
C PHE A 249 0.90 -4.46 -10.61
N THR A 250 1.13 -3.36 -9.89
CA THR A 250 1.88 -3.31 -8.63
C THR A 250 1.16 -2.37 -7.67
N ASN A 251 0.93 -2.84 -6.45
CA ASN A 251 0.43 -2.07 -5.30
C ASN A 251 1.57 -1.85 -4.31
N GLU A 252 2.76 -1.49 -4.82
CA GLU A 252 3.94 -1.32 -3.99
C GLU A 252 3.97 0.08 -3.39
N ARG A 253 3.78 0.14 -2.06
CA ARG A 253 4.14 1.31 -1.25
C ARG A 253 5.41 0.99 -0.49
N PHE A 254 6.35 1.93 -0.44
CA PHE A 254 7.33 1.98 0.64
C PHE A 254 6.58 2.21 1.96
N ARG A 255 6.60 1.25 2.88
CA ARG A 255 6.01 1.38 4.22
C ARG A 255 7.09 1.81 5.22
N GLU A 256 7.20 3.13 5.36
CA GLU A 256 8.19 3.78 6.23
C GLU A 256 9.63 3.37 5.89
N PRO A 257 10.13 3.79 4.71
CA PRO A 257 11.54 3.61 4.38
C PRO A 257 12.38 4.40 5.38
N HIS A 258 13.28 3.72 6.08
CA HIS A 258 14.10 4.33 7.13
C HIS A 258 15.47 4.75 6.65
N ASP A 259 15.99 4.07 5.63
CA ASP A 259 17.31 4.35 5.09
C ASP A 259 17.46 3.83 3.66
N ILE A 260 18.43 4.40 2.96
CA ILE A 260 18.76 4.05 1.58
C ILE A 260 20.28 4.11 1.40
N ASP A 261 20.83 3.16 0.66
CA ASP A 261 22.22 3.17 0.24
C ASP A 261 22.38 2.71 -1.21
N PHE A 262 23.47 3.13 -1.85
CA PHE A 262 23.71 2.94 -3.27
C PHE A 262 24.74 1.86 -3.53
N SER A 263 24.56 1.15 -4.65
CA SER A 263 25.64 0.32 -5.19
C SER A 263 26.89 1.16 -5.50
N PRO A 264 28.11 0.57 -5.46
CA PRO A 264 29.35 1.28 -5.78
C PRO A 264 29.37 1.93 -7.18
N PHE A 265 28.59 1.40 -8.13
CA PHE A 265 28.48 1.92 -9.49
C PHE A 265 27.37 2.99 -9.64
N GLY A 266 26.55 3.21 -8.60
CA GLY A 266 25.46 4.19 -8.61
C GLY A 266 24.31 3.87 -9.57
N ASP A 267 24.21 2.64 -10.08
CA ASP A 267 23.12 2.19 -10.96
C ASP A 267 21.93 1.61 -10.18
N ARG A 268 22.14 1.27 -8.92
CA ARG A 268 21.17 0.64 -8.03
C ARG A 268 21.13 1.30 -6.67
N ALA A 269 19.96 1.31 -6.06
CA ALA A 269 19.78 1.67 -4.66
C ALA A 269 19.07 0.56 -3.88
N PHE A 270 19.35 0.48 -2.59
CA PHE A 270 18.78 -0.49 -1.68
C PHE A 270 18.19 0.22 -0.48
N ILE A 271 16.98 -0.18 -0.09
CA ILE A 271 16.18 0.52 0.91
C ILE A 271 15.86 -0.42 2.06
N ALA A 272 16.16 0.00 3.29
CA ALA A 272 15.64 -0.64 4.50
C ALA A 272 14.23 -0.10 4.77
N GLU A 273 13.22 -0.96 4.62
CA GLU A 273 11.83 -0.58 4.84
C GLU A 273 11.36 -1.07 6.22
N GLY A 274 11.29 -0.16 7.18
CA GLY A 274 11.05 -0.46 8.60
C GLY A 274 9.72 -1.14 8.84
N PHE A 275 8.62 -0.44 8.56
CA PHE A 275 7.28 -1.04 8.70
C PHE A 275 6.98 -2.06 7.60
N GLY A 276 7.72 -1.98 6.50
CA GLY A 276 7.75 -3.00 5.46
C GLY A 276 8.32 -4.33 5.88
N ASN A 277 9.13 -4.39 6.94
CA ASN A 277 9.88 -5.57 7.37
C ASN A 277 10.63 -6.26 6.22
N ARG A 278 11.25 -5.46 5.34
CA ARG A 278 11.92 -5.94 4.13
C ARG A 278 13.05 -5.01 3.68
N VAL A 279 13.89 -5.54 2.80
CA VAL A 279 14.88 -4.81 2.02
C VAL A 279 14.41 -4.75 0.58
N MET A 280 14.36 -3.55 0.02
CA MET A 280 13.99 -3.35 -1.39
C MET A 280 15.23 -3.07 -2.24
N PHE A 281 15.15 -3.48 -3.50
CA PHE A 281 16.08 -3.16 -4.57
C PHE A 281 15.38 -2.20 -5.54
N LEU A 282 16.08 -1.13 -5.92
CA LEU A 282 15.65 -0.14 -6.90
C LEU A 282 16.64 -0.10 -8.06
N ASP A 283 16.16 -0.38 -9.26
CA ASP A 283 16.89 -0.12 -10.50
C ASP A 283 16.66 1.34 -10.91
N LEU A 284 17.72 2.15 -10.87
CA LEU A 284 17.63 3.59 -11.12
C LEU A 284 17.49 3.93 -12.60
N LYS A 285 17.82 3.01 -13.51
CA LYS A 285 17.64 3.21 -14.97
C LYS A 285 16.23 2.87 -15.40
N LEU A 286 15.69 1.78 -14.86
CA LEU A 286 14.35 1.29 -15.18
C LEU A 286 13.25 1.94 -14.32
N ASN A 287 13.66 2.68 -13.27
CA ASN A 287 12.76 3.28 -12.28
C ASN A 287 11.78 2.24 -11.70
N SER A 288 12.31 1.06 -11.38
CA SER A 288 11.53 -0.09 -10.90
C SER A 288 12.04 -0.55 -9.53
N ALA A 289 11.13 -0.70 -8.58
CA ALA A 289 11.42 -1.24 -7.26
C ALA A 289 10.89 -2.68 -7.16
N VAL A 290 11.62 -3.54 -6.45
CA VAL A 290 11.19 -4.89 -6.09
C VAL A 290 11.71 -5.25 -4.70
N THR A 291 11.06 -6.21 -4.04
CA THR A 291 11.59 -6.76 -2.78
C THR A 291 12.80 -7.64 -3.06
N LEU A 292 13.95 -7.31 -2.46
CA LEU A 292 15.16 -8.13 -2.51
C LEU A 292 15.13 -9.23 -1.45
N ALA A 293 14.72 -8.89 -0.23
CA ALA A 293 14.60 -9.83 0.89
C ALA A 293 13.54 -9.38 1.88
N GLY A 294 12.88 -10.32 2.57
CA GLY A 294 11.85 -10.04 3.58
C GLY A 294 10.43 -10.33 3.07
N ASN A 295 9.60 -10.89 3.93
CA ASN A 295 8.25 -11.35 3.59
C ASN A 295 7.15 -10.32 3.88
N GLY A 296 7.49 -9.13 4.39
CA GLY A 296 6.50 -8.12 4.73
C GLY A 296 5.98 -8.17 6.16
N HIS A 297 6.29 -9.23 6.92
CA HIS A 297 5.85 -9.45 8.29
C HIS A 297 7.02 -9.43 9.27
N LYS A 298 6.76 -8.96 10.50
CA LYS A 298 7.73 -8.99 11.59
C LYS A 298 8.17 -10.43 11.86
N GLY A 299 9.47 -10.69 11.79
CA GLY A 299 10.06 -12.00 12.03
C GLY A 299 11.59 -11.96 11.97
N PHE A 300 12.24 -13.10 12.17
CA PHE A 300 13.71 -13.19 12.22
C PHE A 300 14.28 -14.34 11.37
N ALA A 301 13.47 -14.96 10.52
CA ALA A 301 13.91 -16.08 9.70
C ALA A 301 15.03 -15.67 8.74
N ASN A 302 16.04 -16.52 8.61
CA ASN A 302 17.01 -16.48 7.52
C ASN A 302 16.41 -17.13 6.28
N GLY A 303 16.98 -16.84 5.11
CA GLY A 303 16.51 -17.42 3.86
C GLY A 303 16.72 -16.54 2.64
N VAL A 304 16.33 -17.03 1.48
CA VAL A 304 16.46 -16.33 0.20
C VAL A 304 15.18 -15.55 -0.08
N GLY A 305 15.30 -14.26 -0.42
CA GLY A 305 14.18 -13.43 -0.84
C GLY A 305 13.10 -13.33 0.24
N THR A 306 11.87 -13.69 -0.12
CA THR A 306 10.71 -13.66 0.78
C THR A 306 10.67 -14.81 1.79
N LEU A 307 11.64 -15.74 1.78
CA LEU A 307 11.79 -16.72 2.87
C LEU A 307 12.43 -16.10 4.10
N ALA A 308 13.17 -15.01 3.94
CA ALA A 308 13.68 -14.23 5.06
C ALA A 308 12.58 -13.36 5.69
N SER A 309 12.74 -13.03 6.98
CA SER A 309 11.92 -12.01 7.65
C SER A 309 12.78 -11.09 8.51
N PHE A 310 12.33 -9.85 8.62
CA PHE A 310 12.94 -8.77 9.41
C PHE A 310 11.92 -8.24 10.40
N ASN A 311 12.35 -7.45 11.37
CA ASN A 311 11.49 -6.77 12.33
C ASN A 311 11.99 -5.33 12.51
N ASN A 312 11.32 -4.40 11.84
CA ASN A 312 11.64 -2.97 11.90
C ASN A 312 13.12 -2.65 11.51
N PRO A 313 13.61 -3.06 10.32
CA PRO A 313 14.96 -2.70 9.90
C PRO A 313 15.14 -1.17 9.85
N GLN A 314 16.29 -0.68 10.31
CA GLN A 314 16.54 0.75 10.51
C GLN A 314 17.50 1.35 9.51
N SER A 315 18.59 0.67 9.17
CA SER A 315 19.65 1.17 8.30
C SER A 315 20.18 0.06 7.41
N ILE A 316 20.70 0.44 6.25
CA ILE A 316 21.33 -0.45 5.28
C ILE A 316 22.63 0.17 4.80
N ALA A 317 23.69 -0.65 4.72
CA ALA A 317 24.96 -0.27 4.13
C ALA A 317 25.40 -1.34 3.13
N VAL A 318 25.60 -0.96 1.88
CA VAL A 318 26.11 -1.80 0.80
C VAL A 318 27.63 -1.90 0.96
N ALA A 319 28.16 -3.11 0.90
CA ALA A 319 29.60 -3.32 0.99
C ALA A 319 30.32 -2.67 -0.20
N PRO A 320 31.57 -2.17 -0.04
CA PRO A 320 32.32 -1.53 -1.13
C PRO A 320 32.53 -2.42 -2.36
N ASN A 321 32.53 -3.75 -2.19
CA ASN A 321 32.61 -4.71 -3.29
C ASN A 321 31.28 -4.93 -4.04
N GLY A 322 30.17 -4.38 -3.55
CA GLY A 322 28.83 -4.47 -4.14
C GLY A 322 28.17 -5.84 -4.05
N LEU A 323 28.74 -6.81 -3.33
CA LEU A 323 28.26 -8.20 -3.31
C LEU A 323 27.19 -8.46 -2.26
N TYR A 324 27.19 -7.71 -1.16
CA TYR A 324 26.21 -7.83 -0.07
C TYR A 324 25.96 -6.48 0.58
N ALA A 325 24.90 -6.41 1.39
CA ALA A 325 24.63 -5.30 2.30
C ALA A 325 24.52 -5.82 3.74
N LEU A 326 24.83 -4.95 4.70
CA LEU A 326 24.50 -5.15 6.11
C LEU A 326 23.28 -4.30 6.46
N VAL A 327 22.37 -4.87 7.23
CA VAL A 327 21.09 -4.26 7.61
C VAL A 327 20.94 -4.34 9.11
N THR A 328 20.70 -3.22 9.78
CA THR A 328 20.37 -3.21 11.21
C THR A 328 18.91 -3.57 11.38
N ASP A 329 18.67 -4.78 11.86
CA ASP A 329 17.34 -5.34 12.09
C ASP A 329 16.95 -5.08 13.55
N ASN A 330 16.62 -3.81 13.81
CA ASN A 330 16.51 -3.21 15.13
C ASN A 330 15.59 -3.99 16.08
N GLY A 331 14.39 -4.35 15.64
CA GLY A 331 13.44 -5.10 16.45
C GLY A 331 13.89 -6.51 16.79
N ASN A 332 14.87 -7.05 16.03
CA ASN A 332 15.53 -8.32 16.31
C ASN A 332 16.89 -8.14 17.00
N GLN A 333 17.33 -6.92 17.31
CA GLN A 333 18.59 -6.63 17.99
C GLN A 333 19.82 -7.23 17.27
N ALA A 334 19.80 -7.20 15.93
CA ALA A 334 20.79 -7.88 15.10
C ALA A 334 21.25 -7.04 13.92
N VAL A 335 22.39 -7.40 13.36
CA VAL A 335 22.82 -6.99 12.01
C VAL A 335 22.68 -8.20 11.10
N ARG A 336 21.90 -8.05 10.03
CA ARG A 336 21.68 -9.07 9.02
C ARG A 336 22.58 -8.79 7.83
N LYS A 337 23.10 -9.84 7.19
CA LYS A 337 23.84 -9.78 5.93
C LYS A 337 22.94 -10.27 4.81
N VAL A 338 22.75 -9.45 3.78
CA VAL A 338 21.91 -9.73 2.61
C VAL A 338 22.78 -9.76 1.36
N GLU A 339 22.88 -10.90 0.69
CA GLU A 339 23.58 -11.00 -0.59
C GLU A 339 22.77 -10.31 -1.69
N ILE A 340 23.41 -9.41 -2.46
CA ILE A 340 22.72 -8.55 -3.43
C ILE A 340 22.15 -9.33 -4.61
N ASN A 341 22.86 -10.36 -5.08
CA ASN A 341 22.46 -11.09 -6.29
C ASN A 341 21.36 -12.13 -6.04
N THR A 342 21.32 -12.70 -4.84
CA THR A 342 20.42 -13.81 -4.52
C THR A 342 19.30 -13.39 -3.57
N GLY A 343 19.49 -12.33 -2.78
CA GLY A 343 18.62 -11.99 -1.67
C GLY A 343 18.77 -12.94 -0.47
N LEU A 344 19.82 -13.77 -0.42
CA LEU A 344 20.11 -14.63 0.73
C LEU A 344 20.41 -13.76 1.96
N THR A 345 19.59 -13.93 2.99
CA THR A 345 19.72 -13.25 4.27
C THR A 345 20.20 -14.20 5.35
N THR A 346 21.26 -13.82 6.04
CA THR A 346 21.81 -14.52 7.21
C THR A 346 22.01 -13.56 8.38
N THR A 347 21.95 -14.05 9.61
CA THR A 347 22.36 -13.26 10.78
C THR A 347 23.88 -13.13 10.82
N PHE A 348 24.39 -11.90 10.86
CA PHE A 348 25.82 -11.62 10.92
C PHE A 348 26.27 -11.33 12.35
N ILE A 349 25.62 -10.35 12.99
CA ILE A 349 25.84 -9.98 14.40
C ILE A 349 24.50 -10.05 15.14
N GLY A 350 24.53 -10.41 16.42
CA GLY A 350 23.36 -10.34 17.29
C GLY A 350 22.96 -11.70 17.84
N CYS A 351 22.68 -11.72 19.13
CA CYS A 351 22.18 -12.89 19.84
C CYS A 351 20.70 -12.68 20.18
N THR A 352 19.80 -13.43 19.56
CA THR A 352 18.35 -13.21 19.69
C THR A 352 17.68 -14.23 20.61
N ASN A 353 16.78 -13.75 21.47
CA ASN A 353 16.07 -14.55 22.48
C ASN A 353 14.65 -14.94 22.00
N ILE A 354 14.49 -15.50 20.80
CA ILE A 354 13.15 -15.85 20.26
C ILE A 354 13.17 -17.20 19.51
N PHE A 355 12.71 -18.25 20.21
CA PHE A 355 12.14 -19.56 19.78
C PHE A 355 12.90 -20.57 18.90
N ASP A 356 14.00 -20.28 18.22
CA ASP A 356 14.72 -21.29 17.40
C ASP A 356 15.80 -22.09 18.16
N ALA A 357 15.45 -22.60 19.34
CA ALA A 357 16.31 -23.52 20.10
C ALA A 357 16.46 -24.92 19.46
N ARG A 358 15.94 -25.14 18.24
CA ARG A 358 15.99 -26.46 17.57
C ARG A 358 17.25 -26.71 16.76
N ASP A 359 17.88 -25.67 16.20
CA ASP A 359 19.03 -25.85 15.32
C ASP A 359 20.39 -25.67 16.02
N HIS A 360 20.44 -25.00 17.17
CA HIS A 360 21.68 -24.83 17.94
C HIS A 360 21.44 -24.83 19.47
N PRO A 361 21.43 -26.01 20.13
CA PRO A 361 21.14 -26.13 21.57
C PRO A 361 22.20 -25.52 22.50
N ASP A 362 23.35 -25.05 21.98
CA ASP A 362 24.47 -24.51 22.77
C ASP A 362 24.58 -22.96 22.78
N LEU A 363 23.62 -22.22 22.19
CA LEU A 363 23.71 -20.77 21.96
C LEU A 363 22.69 -19.91 22.74
N SER A 364 22.39 -20.24 23.99
CA SER A 364 21.39 -19.47 24.74
C SER A 364 21.98 -18.27 25.50
N CYS A 365 21.67 -17.05 25.05
CA CYS A 365 21.86 -15.78 25.78
C CYS A 365 20.81 -15.60 26.91
N TRP A 366 20.61 -16.63 27.73
CA TRP A 366 19.38 -16.80 28.51
C TRP A 366 19.30 -15.98 29.82
N SER A 367 20.34 -15.30 30.30
CA SER A 367 20.30 -14.79 31.69
C SER A 367 19.85 -13.33 31.88
N CYS A 368 19.49 -12.57 30.83
CA CYS A 368 19.48 -11.10 30.95
C CYS A 368 18.10 -10.40 30.85
N ARG A 369 17.00 -11.12 30.53
CA ARG A 369 15.68 -10.48 30.30
C ARG A 369 14.93 -10.01 31.55
N ALA A 370 15.40 -10.32 32.76
CA ALA A 370 14.63 -10.05 33.99
C ALA A 370 14.72 -8.60 34.53
N LEU A 371 15.48 -7.69 33.89
CA LEU A 371 15.82 -6.39 34.51
C LEU A 371 15.52 -5.13 33.69
N SER A 372 15.02 -5.21 32.45
CA SER A 372 14.74 -4.00 31.64
C SER A 372 13.31 -3.47 31.75
N SER A 373 12.45 -4.03 32.61
CA SER A 373 11.05 -3.63 32.74
C SER A 373 10.73 -2.79 33.99
N SER A 374 11.72 -2.25 34.71
CA SER A 374 11.48 -1.57 36.00
C SER A 374 12.13 -0.19 36.18
N SER A 375 12.46 0.53 35.10
CA SER A 375 12.94 1.92 35.22
C SER A 375 12.31 2.90 34.22
N SER A 376 10.99 2.81 34.06
CA SER A 376 10.20 3.93 33.54
C SER A 376 8.74 3.86 34.01
N SER A 377 8.52 4.03 35.31
CA SER A 377 7.24 4.49 35.84
C SER A 377 7.50 5.64 36.81
N LEU A 378 7.34 6.84 36.27
CA LEU A 378 6.90 8.08 36.90
C LEU A 378 6.99 8.12 38.44
N ALA A 379 7.87 8.98 38.94
CA ALA A 379 7.77 9.53 40.27
C ALA A 379 6.43 10.29 40.40
N SER A 380 5.50 9.73 41.18
CA SER A 380 4.45 10.49 41.85
C SER A 380 4.40 10.08 43.31
N SER A 381 4.76 11.04 44.15
CA SER A 381 4.66 10.98 45.60
C SER A 381 3.21 10.80 46.03
N SER A 382 2.91 9.71 46.76
CA SER A 382 1.87 9.75 47.79
C SER A 382 2.21 8.79 48.92
N SER A 383 2.34 9.40 50.10
CA SER A 383 2.57 8.79 51.39
C SER A 383 1.39 7.90 51.77
N SER A 384 1.63 6.68 52.25
CA SER A 384 0.89 6.03 53.36
C SER A 384 1.50 4.67 53.70
N SER A 385 2.22 4.68 54.82
CA SER A 385 2.50 3.60 55.77
C SER A 385 1.62 2.34 55.71
N HIS A 386 2.23 1.16 55.87
CA HIS A 386 1.94 0.17 56.93
C HIS A 386 3.07 -0.88 57.04
N SER A 387 3.18 -1.46 58.23
CA SER A 387 4.41 -1.86 58.89
C SER A 387 4.65 -3.38 58.90
N SER A 388 5.95 -3.76 58.94
CA SER A 388 6.57 -4.88 59.68
C SER A 388 6.12 -6.34 59.47
N SER A 389 7.04 -7.22 59.07
CA SER A 389 7.70 -8.15 60.02
C SER A 389 8.81 -8.99 59.36
N SER A 390 9.87 -9.16 60.14
CA SER A 390 11.12 -9.86 59.88
C SER A 390 11.01 -11.38 59.99
N SER A 391 11.71 -12.11 59.13
CA SER A 391 12.30 -13.40 59.51
C SER A 391 13.65 -13.57 58.82
N SER A 392 14.70 -13.66 59.64
CA SER A 392 16.07 -13.99 59.31
C SER A 392 16.21 -15.50 59.20
N SER A 393 16.70 -16.00 58.07
CA SER A 393 17.45 -17.25 58.01
C SER A 393 18.61 -17.06 57.04
N GLU A 394 19.80 -17.43 57.52
CA GLU A 394 21.08 -17.26 56.86
C GLU A 394 21.11 -18.00 55.53
N SER A 395 21.45 -17.29 54.45
CA SER A 395 22.05 -17.91 53.28
C SER A 395 23.21 -17.05 52.80
N SER A 396 24.30 -17.76 52.59
CA SER A 396 25.64 -17.31 52.31
C SER A 396 25.70 -16.29 51.18
N SER A 397 26.49 -15.24 51.42
CA SER A 397 26.97 -14.28 50.45
C SER A 397 27.44 -14.93 49.14
N SER A 398 26.65 -14.81 48.07
CA SER A 398 27.15 -14.79 46.69
C SER A 398 26.94 -13.39 46.14
N SER A 399 28.05 -12.64 46.20
CA SER A 399 28.30 -11.34 45.61
C SER A 399 27.51 -11.02 44.33
N SER A 400 26.78 -9.92 44.42
CA SER A 400 26.37 -9.02 43.34
C SER A 400 27.40 -8.96 42.20
N SER A 401 27.15 -9.71 41.13
CA SER A 401 28.00 -9.72 39.92
C SER A 401 27.23 -10.09 38.64
N SER A 402 25.91 -9.93 38.62
CA SER A 402 25.06 -10.34 37.49
C SER A 402 24.64 -9.19 36.55
N SER A 403 24.99 -7.93 36.83
CA SER A 403 24.61 -6.77 36.00
C SER A 403 25.67 -6.34 34.98
N ALA A 404 26.93 -6.76 35.12
CA ALA A 404 28.00 -6.45 34.15
C ALA A 404 28.08 -7.46 32.99
N ALA A 405 27.53 -8.67 33.18
CA ALA A 405 27.54 -9.74 32.19
C ALA A 405 26.48 -9.58 31.08
N CYS A 406 25.64 -8.55 31.17
CA CYS A 406 24.50 -8.37 30.28
C CYS A 406 24.61 -7.18 29.31
N MET A 407 25.56 -6.26 29.49
CA MET A 407 25.79 -5.15 28.55
C MET A 407 26.59 -5.66 27.35
N GLY A 408 26.37 -5.15 26.12
CA GLY A 408 27.09 -5.59 24.92
C GLY A 408 28.60 -5.58 25.12
N GLN A 409 29.20 -6.74 25.43
CA GLN A 409 30.61 -6.84 25.76
C GLN A 409 31.44 -6.69 24.49
N ASP A 410 32.60 -6.07 24.62
CA ASP A 410 33.56 -5.98 23.54
C ASP A 410 34.29 -7.32 23.38
N GLY A 411 34.65 -7.66 22.15
CA GLY A 411 35.38 -8.89 21.80
C GLY A 411 34.50 -10.11 21.54
N GLU A 412 33.18 -9.99 21.70
CA GLU A 412 32.26 -11.04 21.25
C GLU A 412 32.19 -11.08 19.72
N VAL A 413 31.95 -12.27 19.19
CA VAL A 413 32.04 -12.57 17.75
C VAL A 413 30.71 -13.06 17.21
N GLY A 414 30.29 -12.50 16.07
CA GLY A 414 29.16 -13.00 15.29
C GLY A 414 27.84 -13.00 16.07
N THR A 415 27.15 -14.14 16.05
CA THR A 415 25.84 -14.35 16.72
C THR A 415 25.91 -14.38 18.25
N ARG A 416 27.10 -14.27 18.84
CA ARG A 416 27.29 -14.14 20.29
C ARG A 416 27.37 -12.68 20.74
N ALA A 417 27.76 -11.79 19.83
CA ALA A 417 27.80 -10.37 20.12
C ALA A 417 26.38 -9.81 20.30
N ARG A 418 26.22 -8.93 21.27
CA ARG A 418 24.93 -8.32 21.64
C ARG A 418 24.93 -6.85 21.29
N LEU A 419 23.86 -6.43 20.63
CA LEU A 419 23.51 -5.05 20.34
C LEU A 419 22.15 -4.75 20.98
N VAL A 420 21.85 -3.49 21.27
CA VAL A 420 20.57 -3.07 21.85
C VAL A 420 20.00 -1.90 21.06
N ASP A 421 18.92 -2.20 20.34
CA ASP A 421 18.26 -1.31 19.40
C ASP A 421 19.26 -0.72 18.35
N PRO A 422 19.99 -1.55 17.59
CA PRO A 422 20.94 -1.02 16.60
C PRO A 422 20.23 -0.16 15.55
N THR A 423 20.80 0.99 15.21
CA THR A 423 20.20 1.99 14.32
C THR A 423 21.01 2.18 13.05
N GLY A 424 21.94 3.14 12.97
CA GLY A 424 22.78 3.38 11.80
C GLY A 424 23.86 2.34 11.60
N ILE A 425 24.21 2.05 10.35
CA ILE A 425 25.38 1.26 9.98
C ILE A 425 26.10 1.87 8.78
N ALA A 426 27.43 1.82 8.75
CA ALA A 426 28.24 2.25 7.61
C ALA A 426 29.54 1.45 7.49
N PHE A 427 29.98 1.17 6.26
CA PHE A 427 31.28 0.57 5.99
C PHE A 427 32.39 1.61 5.97
N THR A 428 33.58 1.18 6.37
CA THR A 428 34.83 1.83 5.97
C THR A 428 35.11 1.59 4.48
N PRO A 429 35.78 2.51 3.77
CA PRO A 429 35.99 2.40 2.31
C PRO A 429 36.75 1.14 1.88
N ASP A 430 37.62 0.61 2.75
CA ASP A 430 38.36 -0.64 2.49
C ASP A 430 37.49 -1.91 2.62
N GLY A 431 36.29 -1.79 3.21
CA GLY A 431 35.34 -2.87 3.42
C GLY A 431 35.70 -3.85 4.54
N HIS A 432 36.78 -3.60 5.29
CA HIS A 432 37.24 -4.49 6.37
C HIS A 432 36.53 -4.21 7.70
N THR A 433 35.99 -3.01 7.88
CA THR A 433 35.29 -2.60 9.09
C THR A 433 33.92 -2.00 8.78
N ALA A 434 32.92 -2.28 9.63
CA ALA A 434 31.68 -1.51 9.69
C ALA A 434 31.49 -0.85 11.06
N LEU A 435 30.89 0.33 11.09
CA LEU A 435 30.45 1.02 12.29
C LEU A 435 28.94 0.87 12.47
N VAL A 436 28.48 0.61 13.68
CA VAL A 436 27.07 0.48 14.05
C VAL A 436 26.76 1.36 15.25
N CYS A 437 25.67 2.11 15.17
CA CYS A 437 25.13 2.85 16.30
C CYS A 437 24.34 1.89 17.22
N ASP A 438 24.84 1.65 18.43
CA ASP A 438 24.19 0.83 19.45
C ASP A 438 23.41 1.74 20.41
N PHE A 439 22.21 2.11 19.95
CA PHE A 439 21.47 3.28 20.42
C PHE A 439 21.17 3.26 21.92
N ARG A 440 20.80 2.11 22.49
CA ARG A 440 20.48 2.02 23.94
C ARG A 440 21.69 1.82 24.83
N GLU A 441 22.83 1.43 24.25
CA GLU A 441 24.08 1.23 25.00
C GLU A 441 24.99 2.47 24.95
N ASP A 442 24.51 3.57 24.33
CA ASP A 442 25.20 4.85 24.17
C ASP A 442 26.62 4.70 23.61
N ARG A 443 26.76 3.84 22.59
CA ARG A 443 28.05 3.44 22.01
C ARG A 443 28.01 3.37 20.49
N ILE A 444 29.16 3.62 19.88
CA ILE A 444 29.44 3.22 18.49
C ILE A 444 30.23 1.92 18.54
N ARG A 445 29.74 0.92 17.81
CA ARG A 445 30.34 -0.41 17.71
C ARG A 445 31.10 -0.51 16.40
N ARG A 446 32.33 -1.01 16.48
CA ARG A 446 33.16 -1.41 15.35
C ARG A 446 33.03 -2.90 15.15
N ILE A 447 32.71 -3.32 13.93
CA ILE A 447 32.60 -4.73 13.53
C ILE A 447 33.71 -5.01 12.53
N ASP A 448 34.57 -5.96 12.86
CA ASP A 448 35.51 -6.53 11.90
C ASP A 448 34.74 -7.47 10.96
N ILE A 449 34.85 -7.25 9.66
CA ILE A 449 33.99 -7.90 8.66
C ILE A 449 34.39 -9.35 8.39
N GLU A 450 35.67 -9.68 8.56
CA GLU A 450 36.20 -11.02 8.30
C GLU A 450 35.93 -11.94 9.49
N THR A 451 36.25 -11.46 10.69
CA THR A 451 36.14 -12.23 11.94
C THR A 451 34.78 -12.13 12.59
N ALA A 452 33.98 -11.11 12.25
CA ALA A 452 32.73 -10.73 12.93
C ALA A 452 32.93 -10.31 14.40
N GLU A 453 34.14 -9.93 14.81
CA GLU A 453 34.41 -9.40 16.14
C GLU A 453 33.79 -8.01 16.33
N VAL A 454 33.15 -7.78 17.48
CA VAL A 454 32.51 -6.50 17.81
C VAL A 454 33.21 -5.82 18.98
N THR A 455 33.74 -4.62 18.75
CA THR A 455 34.42 -3.78 19.75
C THR A 455 33.78 -2.39 19.83
N SER A 456 33.98 -1.64 20.92
CA SER A 456 33.49 -0.26 21.02
C SER A 456 34.55 0.75 20.55
N ILE A 457 34.12 1.88 19.97
CA ILE A 457 34.99 2.99 19.53
C ILE A 457 34.34 4.34 19.87
N GLY A 458 35.14 5.39 20.09
CA GLY A 458 34.61 6.75 20.29
C GLY A 458 34.15 7.08 21.72
N GLY A 459 34.25 6.14 22.66
CA GLY A 459 33.74 6.34 24.03
C GLY A 459 32.20 6.36 24.07
N THR A 460 31.64 7.03 25.07
CA THR A 460 30.18 7.16 25.24
C THR A 460 29.62 8.28 24.38
N VAL A 461 28.59 7.97 23.59
CA VAL A 461 27.80 8.92 22.82
C VAL A 461 26.32 8.64 23.10
N SER A 462 25.60 9.62 23.64
CA SER A 462 24.20 9.41 24.03
C SER A 462 23.33 9.18 22.79
N GLN A 463 22.65 8.03 22.72
CA GLN A 463 21.63 7.70 21.72
C GLN A 463 22.04 7.98 20.27
N PRO A 464 23.11 7.33 19.75
CA PRO A 464 23.54 7.51 18.37
C PRO A 464 22.48 6.97 17.40
N THR A 465 22.16 7.73 16.34
CA THR A 465 21.04 7.44 15.42
C THR A 465 21.52 7.01 14.03
N ARG A 466 22.48 7.73 13.44
CA ARG A 466 23.14 7.36 12.17
C ARG A 466 24.64 7.61 12.22
N VAL A 467 25.37 6.90 11.37
CA VAL A 467 26.81 7.07 11.15
C VAL A 467 27.10 7.09 9.66
N ALA A 468 27.98 7.99 9.22
CA ALA A 468 28.54 8.00 7.87
C ALA A 468 30.06 8.03 7.96
N VAL A 469 30.75 7.20 7.17
CA VAL A 469 32.22 7.18 7.12
C VAL A 469 32.68 8.00 5.91
N ALA A 470 33.68 8.85 6.11
CA ALA A 470 34.23 9.66 5.04
C ALA A 470 34.92 8.77 3.97
N PRO A 471 34.82 9.12 2.67
CA PRO A 471 35.46 8.37 1.59
C PRO A 471 36.98 8.17 1.72
N ASP A 472 37.67 9.06 2.45
CA ASP A 472 39.11 8.94 2.75
C ASP A 472 39.42 7.88 3.84
N GLY A 473 38.40 7.39 4.56
CA GLY A 473 38.53 6.40 5.62
C GLY A 473 39.21 6.92 6.89
N LEU A 474 39.36 8.24 7.07
CA LEU A 474 40.04 8.81 8.23
C LEU A 474 39.06 9.14 9.37
N ASP A 475 37.90 9.68 9.01
CA ASP A 475 36.90 10.15 9.96
C ASP A 475 35.52 9.55 9.67
N ALA A 476 34.69 9.46 10.70
CA ALA A 476 33.27 9.18 10.60
C ALA A 476 32.48 10.26 11.31
N TYR A 477 31.22 10.42 10.93
CA TYR A 477 30.32 11.41 11.51
C TYR A 477 29.06 10.74 12.02
N VAL A 478 28.69 11.05 13.24
CA VAL A 478 27.61 10.39 13.97
C VAL A 478 26.58 11.42 14.40
N THR A 479 25.32 11.16 14.09
CA THR A 479 24.20 11.95 14.58
C THR A 479 23.66 11.34 15.88
N THR A 480 23.23 12.19 16.79
CA THR A 480 22.43 11.83 17.98
C THR A 480 21.08 12.54 17.89
N PHE A 481 20.26 12.50 18.94
CA PHE A 481 18.99 13.24 18.94
C PHE A 481 19.11 14.75 18.83
N ASP A 482 20.24 15.33 19.24
CA ASP A 482 20.41 16.78 19.39
C ASP A 482 21.74 17.30 18.81
N LYS A 483 22.69 16.41 18.48
CA LYS A 483 24.07 16.76 18.14
C LYS A 483 24.61 15.97 16.96
N VAL A 484 25.73 16.47 16.44
CA VAL A 484 26.56 15.78 15.46
C VAL A 484 27.98 15.68 16.03
N PHE A 485 28.58 14.51 15.93
CA PHE A 485 29.95 14.25 16.38
C PHE A 485 30.82 13.82 15.21
N LYS A 486 32.08 14.26 15.24
CA LYS A 486 33.17 13.72 14.43
C LYS A 486 33.92 12.67 15.24
N LEU A 487 34.12 11.49 14.65
CA LEU A 487 34.89 10.38 15.19
C LEU A 487 36.13 10.17 14.31
N THR A 488 37.33 10.37 14.85
CA THR A 488 38.57 10.01 14.17
C THR A 488 38.85 8.52 14.34
N LEU A 489 38.88 7.77 13.23
CA LEU A 489 38.86 6.31 13.25
C LEU A 489 40.15 5.70 13.78
N ALA A 490 41.30 6.29 13.46
CA ALA A 490 42.60 5.79 13.88
C ALA A 490 42.82 5.87 15.40
N SER A 491 42.34 6.95 16.03
CA SER A 491 42.53 7.20 17.47
C SER A 491 41.31 6.87 18.32
N GLY A 492 40.12 6.71 17.70
CA GLY A 492 38.85 6.61 18.40
C GLY A 492 38.46 7.90 19.14
N THR A 493 39.00 9.05 18.74
CA THR A 493 38.70 10.34 19.38
C THR A 493 37.37 10.89 18.87
N LEU A 494 36.48 11.24 19.79
CA LEU A 494 35.16 11.81 19.49
C LEU A 494 35.13 13.32 19.84
N ALA A 495 34.64 14.15 18.92
CA ALA A 495 34.50 15.59 19.10
C ALA A 495 33.13 16.08 18.61
N GLU A 496 32.45 16.90 19.42
CA GLU A 496 31.16 17.51 19.05
C GLU A 496 31.36 18.62 18.00
N LEU A 497 30.52 18.64 16.97
CA LEU A 497 30.44 19.75 16.02
C LEU A 497 29.47 20.81 16.55
N THR A 498 30.01 21.88 17.14
CA THR A 498 29.23 22.95 17.76
C THR A 498 28.88 24.08 16.79
N GLY A 499 27.84 24.87 17.11
CA GLY A 499 27.52 26.10 16.37
C GLY A 499 26.71 25.88 15.08
N LEU A 500 26.19 24.68 14.86
CA LEU A 500 25.43 24.32 13.65
C LEU A 500 23.98 24.82 13.66
N GLY A 501 23.40 25.09 14.84
CA GLY A 501 21.98 25.44 14.97
C GLY A 501 21.03 24.27 14.66
N ILE A 502 21.54 23.03 14.70
CA ILE A 502 20.78 21.81 14.49
C ILE A 502 19.91 21.51 15.71
N THR A 503 18.69 21.02 15.49
CA THR A 503 17.74 20.79 16.59
C THR A 503 17.36 19.33 16.79
N ARG A 504 17.22 18.55 15.70
CA ARG A 504 17.01 17.10 15.77
C ARG A 504 17.61 16.41 14.52
N PRO A 505 18.93 16.20 14.49
CA PRO A 505 19.56 15.54 13.36
C PRO A 505 19.17 14.06 13.34
N PHE A 506 19.01 13.50 12.14
CA PHE A 506 18.69 12.08 11.99
C PHE A 506 19.57 11.43 10.92
N GLY A 507 19.30 11.69 9.64
CA GLY A 507 20.09 11.20 8.52
C GLY A 507 21.37 12.00 8.35
N ILE A 508 22.44 11.31 7.95
CA ILE A 508 23.73 11.92 7.64
C ILE A 508 24.34 11.23 6.42
N ALA A 509 24.90 12.03 5.51
CA ALA A 509 25.61 11.56 4.32
C ALA A 509 26.82 12.47 4.06
N ILE A 510 27.81 11.97 3.34
CA ILE A 510 29.04 12.70 3.04
C ILE A 510 29.20 12.75 1.52
N THR A 511 29.58 13.91 0.98
CA THR A 511 29.83 14.07 -0.45
C THR A 511 31.06 13.26 -0.87
N PRO A 512 31.11 12.72 -2.11
CA PRO A 512 32.22 11.89 -2.57
C PRO A 512 33.59 12.57 -2.51
N ASP A 513 33.62 13.90 -2.61
CA ASP A 513 34.84 14.70 -2.49
C ASP A 513 35.34 14.83 -1.04
N SER A 514 34.61 14.32 -0.05
CA SER A 514 34.91 14.45 1.38
C SER A 514 34.99 15.90 1.88
N HIS A 515 34.31 16.85 1.22
CA HIS A 515 34.31 18.26 1.64
C HIS A 515 33.03 18.70 2.36
N THR A 516 31.89 18.01 2.16
CA THR A 516 30.60 18.41 2.72
C THR A 516 29.88 17.25 3.39
N ILE A 517 29.38 17.49 4.60
CA ILE A 517 28.44 16.61 5.31
C ILE A 517 27.03 17.15 5.09
N ILE A 518 26.11 16.28 4.71
CA ILE A 518 24.70 16.59 4.58
C ILE A 518 23.95 15.97 5.74
N VAL A 519 23.23 16.77 6.52
CA VAL A 519 22.46 16.30 7.69
C VAL A 519 21.00 16.69 7.55
N SER A 520 20.08 15.75 7.74
CA SER A 520 18.66 16.06 7.83
C SER A 520 18.27 16.44 9.25
N ASP A 521 17.69 17.63 9.42
CA ASP A 521 17.16 18.12 10.69
C ASP A 521 15.63 17.97 10.72
N ASN A 522 15.17 16.93 11.43
CA ASN A 522 13.78 16.51 11.46
C ASN A 522 12.88 17.50 12.24
N ALA A 523 13.41 18.21 13.23
CA ALA A 523 12.63 19.21 13.97
C ALA A 523 12.78 20.61 13.36
N GLY A 524 13.94 20.91 12.75
CA GLY A 524 14.17 22.16 12.03
C GLY A 524 13.53 22.21 10.63
N HIS A 525 12.99 21.10 10.14
CA HIS A 525 12.39 20.96 8.80
C HIS A 525 13.33 21.40 7.66
N GLN A 526 14.63 21.08 7.79
CA GLN A 526 15.68 21.56 6.88
C GLN A 526 16.78 20.52 6.66
N ILE A 527 17.61 20.75 5.65
CA ILE A 527 18.83 19.98 5.36
C ILE A 527 20.02 20.92 5.52
N PHE A 528 20.99 20.53 6.32
CA PHE A 528 22.23 21.26 6.53
C PHE A 528 23.34 20.71 5.64
N GLY A 529 24.11 21.60 5.01
CA GLY A 529 25.42 21.30 4.43
C GLY A 529 26.51 21.87 5.34
N ILE A 530 27.40 21.02 5.84
CA ILE A 530 28.50 21.40 6.74
C ILE A 530 29.80 21.16 5.99
N LEU A 531 30.57 22.22 5.76
CA LEU A 531 31.92 22.13 5.19
C LEU A 531 32.88 21.55 6.23
N MET A 532 33.65 20.54 5.83
CA MET A 532 34.59 19.78 6.69
C MET A 532 35.94 20.46 6.88
#